data_AF-A0A5B1RCH1-F1
#
_entry.id   AF-A0A5B1RCH1-F1
#
_cell.length_a   1.000
_cell.length_b   1.000
_cell.length_c   1.000
_cell.angle_alpha   90.00
_cell.angle_beta   90.00
_cell.angle_gamma   90.00
#
_symmetry.space_group_name_H-M   'P 1'
#
loop_
_entity.id
_entity.type
_entity.pdbx_description
1 polymer ?
#
loop_
_entity_poly.entity_id
_entity_poly.type
_entity_poly.pdbx_seq_one_letter_code
_entity_poly.pdbx_strand_id
1 'polypeptide(L)'
;LCQTYNVSGEDLYYKWEFLSFSSFDRSSIIGITPDTLGVLRAQLKRELSKARVEASAARTRSNLDGRLSKGISLLDSHMKTRVPAVGLVGRWPEGSNASPATSSTSSARAGSSRVIHNGPDMYEGSRKNRAYRYMYEKISERSEVLDDRIDELGELVQEYYGIPELGDPSTSTDEDVVVVGRITLDSESSSTGAVKLNEASLYLESSRMMGSGIRVPLKFEQTVKVRCGPKGQGGAGLFPGAIVALKGSNGGGWFSASEVLTLPQSRTSTSNAAQSGNPFSMIIASGPYTSDADLQYAPWSASIRHKAHKPVVILLFGPFVDASYPKIRSGDIDDTPTDLFRVQFMDKLHNFLDTSPDSLVLLVPSVRDIIHQHTAFPQPEFDSYFSKD
;
A
#
# COMPACT_ATOMS: atom_id res chain seq x y z
N LEU A 1 -19.27 -10.56 -26.64
CA LEU A 1 -18.35 -11.00 -25.56
C LEU A 1 -19.04 -11.02 -24.21
N CYS A 2 -19.63 -9.90 -23.74
CA CYS A 2 -20.39 -9.83 -22.48
C CYS A 2 -21.42 -10.96 -22.33
N GLN A 3 -22.32 -11.14 -23.31
CA GLN A 3 -23.33 -12.21 -23.28
C GLN A 3 -22.71 -13.61 -23.35
N THR A 4 -21.67 -13.79 -24.16
CA THR A 4 -21.03 -15.11 -24.40
C THR A 4 -20.25 -15.62 -23.19
N TYR A 5 -19.63 -14.72 -22.43
CA TYR A 5 -18.80 -15.06 -21.27
C TYR A 5 -19.42 -14.64 -19.93
N ASN A 6 -20.67 -14.14 -19.95
CA ASN A 6 -21.40 -13.62 -18.78
C ASN A 6 -20.60 -12.58 -17.97
N VAL A 7 -20.05 -11.57 -18.66
CA VAL A 7 -19.27 -10.48 -18.08
C VAL A 7 -20.03 -9.18 -18.26
N SER A 8 -20.00 -8.29 -17.26
CA SER A 8 -20.66 -6.98 -17.34
C SER A 8 -20.03 -6.12 -18.45
N GLY A 9 -20.77 -5.10 -18.93
CA GLY A 9 -20.24 -4.17 -19.91
C GLY A 9 -19.04 -3.38 -19.38
N GLU A 10 -19.08 -3.03 -18.10
CA GLU A 10 -18.05 -2.28 -17.39
C GLU A 10 -16.77 -3.10 -17.18
N ASP A 11 -16.89 -4.35 -16.76
CA ASP A 11 -15.72 -5.25 -16.64
C ASP A 11 -15.06 -5.53 -17.99
N LEU A 12 -15.87 -5.61 -19.07
CA LEU A 12 -15.32 -5.78 -20.42
C LEU A 12 -14.54 -4.53 -20.86
N TYR A 13 -15.04 -3.34 -20.49
CA TYR A 13 -14.40 -2.06 -20.78
C TYR A 13 -13.04 -1.94 -20.06
N TYR A 14 -12.96 -2.21 -18.76
CA TYR A 14 -11.69 -2.16 -18.02
C TYR A 14 -10.67 -3.19 -18.51
N LYS A 15 -11.12 -4.39 -18.90
CA LYS A 15 -10.22 -5.41 -19.49
C LYS A 15 -9.66 -4.96 -20.84
N TRP A 16 -10.45 -4.27 -21.65
CA TRP A 16 -9.99 -3.67 -22.90
C TRP A 16 -9.02 -2.51 -22.65
N GLU A 17 -9.36 -1.61 -21.72
CA GLU A 17 -8.51 -0.48 -21.34
C GLU A 17 -7.13 -0.93 -20.86
N PHE A 18 -7.09 -1.97 -20.01
CA PHE A 18 -5.84 -2.58 -19.54
C PHE A 18 -4.98 -3.13 -20.70
N LEU A 19 -5.57 -3.80 -21.67
CA LEU A 19 -4.85 -4.34 -22.83
C LEU A 19 -4.30 -3.21 -23.71
N SER A 20 -5.09 -2.16 -23.94
CA SER A 20 -4.67 -0.98 -24.68
C SER A 20 -3.52 -0.25 -23.99
N PHE A 21 -3.48 -0.23 -22.65
CA PHE A 21 -2.39 0.36 -21.87
C PHE A 21 -1.08 -0.45 -21.91
N SER A 22 -1.17 -1.77 -22.11
CA SER A 22 -0.02 -2.69 -22.12
C SER A 22 0.75 -2.75 -23.46
N SER A 23 0.20 -2.15 -24.53
CA SER A 23 0.81 -2.17 -25.86
C SER A 23 1.92 -1.12 -25.99
N PHE A 24 3.02 -1.48 -26.65
CA PHE A 24 4.29 -0.72 -26.68
C PHE A 24 4.23 0.68 -27.35
N ASP A 25 3.12 1.04 -28.00
CA ASP A 25 2.94 2.34 -28.64
C ASP A 25 1.93 3.19 -27.87
N ARG A 26 2.44 4.09 -27.02
CA ARG A 26 1.70 4.84 -25.99
C ARG A 26 0.96 6.08 -26.52
N SER A 27 0.74 6.17 -27.83
CA SER A 27 0.35 7.43 -28.49
C SER A 27 -1.04 7.42 -29.14
N SER A 28 -1.74 6.29 -29.18
CA SER A 28 -3.10 6.25 -29.73
C SER A 28 -4.04 5.38 -28.90
N ILE A 29 -5.26 5.89 -28.66
CA ILE A 29 -6.37 5.07 -28.18
C ILE A 29 -6.58 3.98 -29.24
N ILE A 30 -6.12 2.76 -28.95
CA ILE A 30 -6.29 1.62 -29.85
C ILE A 30 -7.78 1.35 -29.97
N GLY A 31 -8.41 1.77 -31.07
CA GLY A 31 -9.82 1.43 -31.33
C GLY A 31 -10.05 -0.09 -31.30
N ILE A 32 -11.30 -0.52 -31.12
CA ILE A 32 -11.63 -1.94 -31.11
C ILE A 32 -11.38 -2.53 -32.52
N THR A 33 -10.21 -3.13 -32.71
CA THR A 33 -9.84 -3.85 -33.93
C THR A 33 -10.16 -5.34 -33.80
N PRO A 34 -10.29 -6.09 -34.92
CA PRO A 34 -10.48 -7.54 -34.89
C PRO A 34 -9.41 -8.29 -34.07
N ASP A 35 -8.16 -7.80 -34.07
CA ASP A 35 -7.05 -8.40 -33.34
C ASP A 35 -7.17 -8.21 -31.83
N THR A 36 -7.52 -7.00 -31.38
CA THR A 36 -7.78 -6.74 -29.94
C THR A 36 -8.97 -7.55 -29.42
N LEU A 37 -10.02 -7.72 -30.24
CA LEU A 37 -11.14 -8.60 -29.91
C LEU A 37 -10.71 -10.07 -29.80
N GLY A 38 -9.77 -10.51 -30.62
CA GLY A 38 -9.17 -11.85 -30.56
C GLY A 38 -8.45 -12.10 -29.24
N VAL A 39 -7.59 -11.16 -28.83
CA VAL A 39 -6.85 -11.21 -27.56
C VAL A 39 -7.80 -11.20 -26.37
N LEU A 40 -8.79 -10.31 -26.38
CA LEU A 40 -9.76 -10.17 -25.30
C LEU A 40 -10.63 -11.43 -25.16
N ARG A 41 -11.00 -12.06 -26.28
CA ARG A 41 -11.69 -13.35 -26.30
C ARG A 41 -10.84 -14.49 -25.73
N ALA A 42 -9.55 -14.51 -26.04
CA ALA A 42 -8.62 -15.51 -25.52
C ALA A 42 -8.44 -15.38 -24.00
N GLN A 43 -8.33 -14.15 -23.49
CA GLN A 43 -8.25 -13.87 -22.06
C GLN A 43 -9.51 -14.32 -21.31
N LEU A 44 -10.70 -13.94 -21.79
CA LEU A 44 -11.97 -14.35 -21.18
C LEU A 44 -12.15 -15.88 -21.19
N LYS A 45 -11.69 -16.56 -22.25
CA LYS A 45 -11.71 -18.03 -22.31
C LYS A 45 -10.78 -18.66 -21.28
N ARG A 46 -9.60 -18.08 -21.05
CA ARG A 46 -8.64 -18.54 -20.04
C ARG A 46 -9.19 -18.38 -18.63
N GLU A 47 -9.78 -17.24 -18.32
CA GLU A 47 -10.40 -16.98 -17.02
C GLU A 47 -11.56 -17.95 -16.73
N LEU A 48 -12.43 -18.19 -17.73
CA LEU A 48 -13.52 -19.15 -17.58
C LEU A 48 -13.01 -20.58 -17.37
N SER A 49 -11.89 -20.96 -18.01
CA SER A 49 -11.26 -22.26 -17.78
C SER A 49 -10.66 -22.38 -16.38
N LYS A 50 -10.02 -21.31 -15.88
CA LYS A 50 -9.44 -21.25 -14.53
C LYS A 50 -10.53 -21.33 -13.46
N ALA A 51 -11.60 -20.56 -13.62
CA ALA A 51 -12.76 -20.60 -12.71
C ALA A 51 -13.43 -21.99 -12.68
N ARG A 52 -13.49 -22.70 -13.80
CA ARG A 52 -13.99 -24.08 -13.85
C ARG A 52 -13.09 -25.07 -13.09
N VAL A 53 -11.77 -24.90 -13.17
CA VAL A 53 -10.79 -25.73 -12.43
C VAL A 53 -10.86 -25.44 -10.94
N GLU A 54 -11.02 -24.19 -10.54
CA GLU A 54 -11.19 -23.79 -9.13
C GLU A 54 -12.52 -24.29 -8.57
N ALA A 55 -13.61 -24.22 -9.34
CA ALA A 55 -14.92 -24.74 -8.94
C ALA A 55 -14.94 -26.28 -8.83
N SER A 56 -14.19 -27.01 -9.68
CA SER A 56 -14.06 -28.46 -9.55
C SER A 56 -13.19 -28.84 -8.35
N ALA A 57 -12.10 -28.12 -8.07
CA ALA A 57 -11.26 -28.32 -6.90
C ALA A 57 -12.02 -28.04 -5.57
N ALA A 58 -12.90 -27.04 -5.55
CA ALA A 58 -13.75 -26.75 -4.40
C ALA A 58 -14.80 -27.85 -4.12
N ARG A 59 -15.37 -28.47 -5.18
CA ARG A 59 -16.31 -29.61 -5.03
C ARG A 59 -15.63 -30.89 -4.54
N THR A 60 -14.36 -31.10 -4.88
CA THR A 60 -13.60 -32.24 -4.35
C THR A 60 -13.29 -32.08 -2.86
N ARG A 61 -13.09 -30.83 -2.38
CA ARG A 61 -12.91 -30.52 -0.95
C ARG A 61 -14.19 -30.70 -0.14
N SER A 62 -15.37 -30.38 -0.69
CA SER A 62 -16.65 -30.54 0.04
C SER A 62 -17.10 -32.00 0.21
N ASN A 63 -16.50 -32.96 -0.50
CA ASN A 63 -16.85 -34.39 -0.39
C ASN A 63 -15.99 -35.16 0.63
N LEU A 64 -14.98 -34.53 1.24
CA LEU A 64 -14.10 -35.16 2.25
C LEU A 64 -14.54 -34.89 3.70
N ASP A 65 -15.44 -33.92 3.93
CA ASP A 65 -15.98 -33.62 5.26
C ASP A 65 -17.44 -34.07 5.37
N GLY A 66 -17.65 -35.35 5.67
CA GLY A 66 -18.97 -35.87 6.01
C GLY A 66 -18.95 -37.14 6.83
N ARG A 67 -19.02 -37.03 8.17
CA ARG A 67 -19.97 -37.77 9.04
C ARG A 67 -19.74 -37.58 10.55
N LEU A 68 -20.88 -37.56 11.26
CA LEU A 68 -21.18 -37.57 12.72
C LEU A 68 -21.66 -36.18 13.20
N SER A 69 -22.92 -35.96 13.64
CA SER A 69 -23.87 -36.82 14.36
C SER A 69 -25.34 -36.32 14.26
N LYS A 70 -26.28 -37.24 14.55
CA LYS A 70 -27.75 -37.11 14.72
C LYS A 70 -28.10 -36.07 15.81
N GLY A 71 -29.25 -35.40 15.92
CA GLY A 71 -30.57 -35.42 15.27
C GLY A 71 -31.56 -34.56 16.11
N ILE A 72 -32.82 -34.45 15.64
CA ILE A 72 -34.04 -33.81 16.24
C ILE A 72 -34.13 -32.28 16.01
N SER A 73 -35.21 -31.64 15.54
CA SER A 73 -36.46 -31.98 14.81
C SER A 73 -37.16 -30.67 14.39
N LEU A 74 -37.76 -30.66 13.19
CA LEU A 74 -39.00 -29.98 12.72
C LEU A 74 -39.36 -28.54 13.16
N LEU A 75 -39.46 -27.64 12.18
CA LEU A 75 -40.76 -27.08 11.74
C LEU A 75 -40.65 -26.37 10.37
N ASP A 76 -41.66 -26.64 9.57
CA ASP A 76 -41.85 -26.39 8.13
C ASP A 76 -42.72 -25.16 7.90
N SER A 77 -42.44 -24.34 6.87
CA SER A 77 -43.48 -23.59 6.14
C SER A 77 -42.98 -23.08 4.78
N HIS A 78 -43.19 -23.91 3.78
CA HIS A 78 -43.63 -23.63 2.40
C HIS A 78 -44.05 -22.19 1.96
N MET A 79 -43.51 -21.73 0.81
CA MET A 79 -44.20 -21.44 -0.48
C MET A 79 -43.84 -20.13 -1.22
N LYS A 80 -43.31 -20.36 -2.44
CA LYS A 80 -43.64 -19.79 -3.77
C LYS A 80 -43.28 -18.34 -4.16
N THR A 81 -42.32 -18.32 -5.08
CA THR A 81 -42.17 -17.50 -6.30
C THR A 81 -43.42 -16.84 -6.90
N ARG A 82 -43.28 -15.57 -7.30
CA ARG A 82 -43.92 -14.95 -8.48
C ARG A 82 -43.16 -13.68 -8.93
N VAL A 83 -42.83 -13.64 -10.22
CA VAL A 83 -42.47 -12.47 -11.05
C VAL A 83 -43.70 -12.22 -11.94
N PRO A 84 -44.16 -10.97 -12.22
CA PRO A 84 -43.68 -10.13 -13.35
C PRO A 84 -43.80 -8.61 -13.04
N ALA A 85 -43.53 -7.59 -13.87
CA ALA A 85 -43.22 -7.41 -15.29
C ALA A 85 -42.58 -6.00 -15.48
N VAL A 86 -41.95 -5.82 -16.64
CA VAL A 86 -41.37 -4.59 -17.20
C VAL A 86 -42.45 -3.54 -17.52
N GLY A 87 -42.16 -2.25 -17.31
CA GLY A 87 -42.94 -1.12 -17.80
C GLY A 87 -42.03 0.07 -18.17
N LEU A 88 -42.13 0.51 -19.42
CA LEU A 88 -41.39 1.62 -20.04
C LEU A 88 -41.89 3.02 -19.59
N VAL A 89 -40.93 3.94 -19.46
CA VAL A 89 -40.90 5.38 -19.82
C VAL A 89 -42.04 6.31 -19.34
N GLY A 90 -41.66 7.32 -18.54
CA GLY A 90 -42.45 8.52 -18.25
C GLY A 90 -41.58 9.78 -18.12
N ARG A 91 -41.73 10.65 -19.12
CA ARG A 91 -41.17 11.99 -19.33
C ARG A 91 -41.56 12.97 -18.20
N TRP A 92 -40.62 13.81 -17.74
CA TRP A 92 -40.88 14.90 -16.79
C TRP A 92 -41.01 16.26 -17.53
N PRO A 93 -41.90 17.18 -17.12
CA PRO A 93 -42.11 18.46 -17.82
C PRO A 93 -41.26 19.61 -17.26
N GLU A 94 -40.93 20.55 -18.15
CA GLU A 94 -40.38 21.89 -17.89
C GLU A 94 -41.45 22.88 -17.37
N GLY A 95 -40.99 23.94 -16.68
CA GLY A 95 -41.74 25.17 -16.36
C GLY A 95 -41.62 25.58 -14.89
N SER A 96 -40.60 26.37 -14.51
CA SER A 96 -40.61 27.85 -14.39
C SER A 96 -41.21 28.40 -13.08
N ASN A 97 -40.37 29.01 -12.24
CA ASN A 97 -40.59 30.35 -11.68
C ASN A 97 -39.29 30.89 -11.06
N ALA A 98 -38.95 32.11 -11.46
CA ALA A 98 -37.79 32.88 -11.02
C ALA A 98 -38.22 34.02 -10.07
N SER A 99 -37.25 34.45 -9.25
CA SER A 99 -37.04 35.75 -8.59
C SER A 99 -37.04 35.73 -7.05
N PRO A 100 -36.27 36.61 -6.37
CA PRO A 100 -34.96 37.18 -6.72
C PRO A 100 -33.91 37.01 -5.59
N ALA A 101 -32.65 37.25 -5.94
CA ALA A 101 -31.49 37.16 -5.05
C ALA A 101 -31.52 38.17 -3.88
N THR A 102 -31.12 37.72 -2.70
CA THR A 102 -30.64 38.56 -1.60
C THR A 102 -29.21 38.14 -1.26
N SER A 103 -28.31 39.11 -1.32
CA SER A 103 -26.90 38.99 -0.99
C SER A 103 -26.72 38.86 0.52
N SER A 104 -26.16 37.74 0.98
CA SER A 104 -25.55 37.65 2.30
C SER A 104 -24.29 36.81 2.26
N THR A 105 -23.18 37.48 2.52
CA THR A 105 -21.85 36.95 2.80
C THR A 105 -21.93 35.90 3.91
N SER A 106 -21.62 34.64 3.58
CA SER A 106 -21.30 33.63 4.59
C SER A 106 -20.30 32.65 3.98
N SER A 107 -19.07 32.64 4.49
CA SER A 107 -18.09 31.58 4.23
C SER A 107 -18.75 30.25 4.56
N ALA A 108 -18.96 29.40 3.56
CA ALA A 108 -19.46 28.06 3.76
C ALA A 108 -18.38 27.26 4.50
N ARG A 109 -18.47 27.20 5.82
CA ARG A 109 -17.64 26.27 6.60
C ARG A 109 -18.11 24.86 6.25
N ALA A 110 -17.19 24.06 5.70
CA ALA A 110 -17.39 22.62 5.52
C ALA A 110 -17.97 22.02 6.81
N GLY A 111 -19.01 21.20 6.66
CA GLY A 111 -19.69 20.55 7.78
C GLY A 111 -18.75 19.66 8.60
N SER A 112 -19.16 19.31 9.83
CA SER A 112 -18.42 18.34 10.63
C SER A 112 -18.48 16.98 9.93
N SER A 113 -17.33 16.49 9.45
CA SER A 113 -17.23 15.18 8.78
C SER A 113 -17.86 14.05 9.62
N ARG A 114 -18.43 13.04 8.95
CA ARG A 114 -18.95 11.82 9.59
C ARG A 114 -17.84 10.95 10.20
N VAL A 115 -16.58 11.24 9.89
CA VAL A 115 -15.40 10.53 10.40
C VAL A 115 -14.56 11.49 11.22
N ILE A 116 -14.09 11.02 12.36
CA ILE A 116 -13.18 11.75 13.23
C ILE A 116 -11.76 11.32 12.89
N HIS A 117 -10.94 12.26 12.40
CA HIS A 117 -9.52 12.01 12.20
C HIS A 117 -8.76 12.21 13.51
N ASN A 118 -8.30 11.11 14.10
CA ASN A 118 -7.44 11.12 15.28
C ASN A 118 -5.98 11.19 14.85
N GLY A 119 -5.54 12.39 14.48
CA GLY A 119 -4.16 12.69 14.13
C GLY A 119 -3.34 13.26 15.29
N PRO A 120 -2.03 13.47 15.08
CA PRO A 120 -1.23 14.22 16.03
C PRO A 120 -1.73 15.67 16.12
N ASP A 121 -1.45 16.34 17.24
CA ASP A 121 -1.95 17.70 17.48
C ASP A 121 -1.45 18.68 16.39
N MET A 122 -2.33 19.61 16.00
CA MET A 122 -2.13 20.54 14.88
C MET A 122 -1.70 21.94 15.32
N TYR A 123 -1.47 22.20 16.62
CA TYR A 123 -0.86 23.46 17.04
C TYR A 123 0.60 23.58 16.53
N GLU A 124 1.08 24.82 16.39
CA GLU A 124 2.35 25.13 15.72
C GLU A 124 3.57 24.42 16.35
N GLY A 125 3.65 24.34 17.67
CA GLY A 125 4.72 23.63 18.37
C GLY A 125 4.73 22.11 18.08
N SER A 126 3.57 21.48 17.99
CA SER A 126 3.46 20.05 17.67
C SER A 126 3.90 19.76 16.23
N ARG A 127 3.51 20.62 15.29
CA ARG A 127 3.97 20.54 13.90
C ARG A 127 5.48 20.73 13.78
N LYS A 128 6.04 21.73 14.47
CA LYS A 128 7.49 21.97 14.51
C LYS A 128 8.27 20.78 15.07
N ASN A 129 7.73 20.08 16.08
CA ASN A 129 8.36 18.89 16.63
C ASN A 129 8.37 17.70 15.64
N ARG A 130 7.37 17.60 14.76
CA ARG A 130 7.33 16.60 13.68
C ARG A 130 8.15 16.99 12.45
N ALA A 131 8.36 18.28 12.24
CA ALA A 131 9.24 18.80 11.20
C ALA A 131 10.70 18.64 11.63
N TYR A 132 11.39 17.66 11.05
CA TYR A 132 12.79 17.39 11.38
C TYR A 132 13.74 17.85 10.25
N ARG A 133 15.01 18.07 10.61
CA ARG A 133 16.07 18.49 9.68
C ARG A 133 16.65 17.27 8.98
N TYR A 134 16.79 17.34 7.65
CA TYR A 134 17.20 16.19 6.85
C TYR A 134 18.40 16.44 5.93
N MET A 135 18.77 17.69 5.66
CA MET A 135 19.83 18.04 4.71
C MET A 135 21.26 17.87 5.27
N TYR A 136 21.39 17.34 6.49
CA TYR A 136 22.66 17.03 7.12
C TYR A 136 22.49 15.82 8.04
N GLU A 137 23.32 14.79 7.84
CA GLU A 137 23.35 13.56 8.65
C GLU A 137 24.82 13.28 9.01
N LYS A 138 25.11 12.97 10.29
CA LYS A 138 26.43 12.48 10.68
C LYS A 138 26.50 10.97 10.51
N ILE A 139 27.63 10.47 9.99
CA ILE A 139 27.87 9.03 9.82
C ILE A 139 27.80 8.30 11.18
N SER A 140 28.23 8.94 12.27
CA SER A 140 28.13 8.37 13.62
C SER A 140 26.68 8.17 14.06
N GLU A 141 25.84 9.19 13.91
CA GLU A 141 24.41 9.15 14.25
C GLU A 141 23.68 8.10 13.40
N ARG A 142 23.99 8.04 12.10
CA ARG A 142 23.47 6.99 11.21
C ARG A 142 23.85 5.59 11.70
N SER A 143 25.11 5.40 12.11
CA SER A 143 25.56 4.10 12.58
C SER A 143 24.88 3.71 13.90
N GLU A 144 24.72 4.65 14.83
CA GLU A 144 24.02 4.44 16.10
C GLU A 144 22.58 3.99 15.85
N VAL A 145 21.82 4.68 15.00
CA VAL A 145 20.44 4.28 14.66
C VAL A 145 20.37 2.89 14.03
N LEU A 146 21.40 2.44 13.32
CA LEU A 146 21.45 1.11 12.73
C LEU A 146 21.76 0.02 13.77
N ASP A 147 22.62 0.33 14.75
CA ASP A 147 22.90 -0.54 15.89
C ASP A 147 21.65 -0.65 16.78
N ASP A 148 21.04 0.47 17.16
CA ASP A 148 19.83 0.54 17.99
C ASP A 148 18.70 -0.34 17.43
N ARG A 149 18.51 -0.34 16.10
CA ARG A 149 17.49 -1.18 15.45
C ARG A 149 17.75 -2.68 15.60
N ILE A 150 19.02 -3.10 15.60
CA ILE A 150 19.37 -4.51 15.80
C ILE A 150 19.12 -4.88 17.27
N ASP A 151 19.53 -4.00 18.18
CA ASP A 151 19.42 -4.22 19.62
C ASP A 151 17.96 -4.23 20.09
N GLU A 152 17.13 -3.26 19.68
CA GLU A 152 15.69 -3.21 19.98
C GLU A 152 14.95 -4.49 19.52
N LEU A 153 15.25 -4.96 18.31
CA LEU A 153 14.67 -6.22 17.81
C LEU A 153 15.26 -7.44 18.52
N GLY A 154 16.52 -7.37 18.94
CA GLY A 154 17.17 -8.38 19.78
C GLY A 154 16.44 -8.59 21.09
N GLU A 155 16.15 -7.51 21.82
CA GLU A 155 15.41 -7.52 23.08
C GLU A 155 14.00 -8.11 22.89
N LEU A 156 13.28 -7.71 21.83
CA LEU A 156 11.96 -8.26 21.52
C LEU A 156 12.00 -9.77 21.23
N VAL A 157 13.03 -10.24 20.53
CA VAL A 157 13.25 -11.66 20.25
C VAL A 157 13.55 -12.43 21.54
N GLN A 158 14.39 -11.87 22.42
CA GLN A 158 14.71 -12.47 23.72
C GLN A 158 13.45 -12.65 24.58
N GLU A 159 12.65 -11.60 24.72
CA GLU A 159 11.41 -11.65 25.49
C GLU A 159 10.41 -12.65 24.90
N TYR A 160 10.19 -12.60 23.58
CA TYR A 160 9.19 -13.43 22.91
C TYR A 160 9.50 -14.93 22.95
N TYR A 161 10.78 -15.30 22.84
CA TYR A 161 11.22 -16.71 22.84
C TYR A 161 11.77 -17.19 24.19
N GLY A 162 11.89 -16.32 25.20
CA GLY A 162 12.46 -16.65 26.51
C GLY A 162 13.95 -16.98 26.43
N ILE A 163 14.72 -16.25 25.62
CA ILE A 163 16.15 -16.48 25.40
C ILE A 163 16.94 -15.62 26.40
N PRO A 164 17.80 -16.20 27.24
CA PRO A 164 18.50 -15.46 28.29
C PRO A 164 19.53 -14.47 27.74
N GLU A 165 20.29 -14.87 26.71
CA GLU A 165 21.38 -14.07 26.14
C GLU A 165 21.53 -14.38 24.65
N LEU A 166 21.82 -13.35 23.86
CA LEU A 166 22.15 -13.47 22.44
C LEU A 166 23.65 -13.67 22.27
N GLY A 167 24.03 -14.56 21.35
CA GLY A 167 25.43 -14.85 21.04
C GLY A 167 26.04 -13.87 20.03
N ASP A 168 27.37 -13.84 19.99
CA ASP A 168 28.13 -13.18 18.93
C ASP A 168 28.29 -14.12 17.72
N PRO A 169 27.76 -13.78 16.53
CA PRO A 169 27.89 -14.62 15.35
C PRO A 169 29.34 -14.77 14.85
N SER A 170 30.27 -13.90 15.27
CA SER A 170 31.67 -13.93 14.82
C SER A 170 32.57 -14.84 15.65
N THR A 171 32.17 -15.11 16.89
CA THR A 171 32.90 -15.98 17.81
C THR A 171 32.61 -17.45 17.49
N SER A 172 33.64 -18.30 17.52
CA SER A 172 33.47 -19.74 17.34
C SER A 172 32.72 -20.36 18.51
N THR A 173 31.66 -21.12 18.24
CA THR A 173 30.84 -21.76 19.26
C THR A 173 30.73 -23.26 19.02
N ASP A 174 30.84 -24.04 20.10
CA ASP A 174 30.64 -25.50 20.05
C ASP A 174 29.15 -25.87 20.02
N GLU A 175 28.30 -25.03 20.64
CA GLU A 175 26.85 -25.20 20.70
C GLU A 175 26.11 -24.15 19.85
N ASP A 176 24.85 -24.46 19.53
CA ASP A 176 23.95 -23.54 18.83
C ASP A 176 23.61 -22.35 19.73
N VAL A 177 23.98 -21.16 19.29
CA VAL A 177 23.60 -19.88 19.90
C VAL A 177 22.49 -19.22 19.09
N VAL A 178 21.71 -18.34 19.75
CA VAL A 178 20.77 -17.46 19.05
C VAL A 178 21.41 -16.11 18.83
N VAL A 179 21.38 -15.63 17.60
CA VAL A 179 21.96 -14.36 17.18
C VAL A 179 20.90 -13.50 16.51
N VAL A 180 21.01 -12.18 16.65
CA VAL A 180 20.19 -11.23 15.90
C VAL A 180 21.11 -10.31 15.14
N GLY A 181 20.80 -10.08 13.87
CA GLY A 181 21.65 -9.25 13.02
C GLY A 181 20.96 -8.81 11.75
N ARG A 182 21.64 -7.93 11.03
CA ARG A 182 21.20 -7.39 9.76
C ARG A 182 21.80 -8.18 8.61
N ILE A 183 20.96 -8.54 7.64
CA ILE A 183 21.42 -9.11 6.37
C ILE A 183 22.11 -8.03 5.56
N THR A 184 23.36 -8.30 5.16
CA THR A 184 24.15 -7.44 4.29
C THR A 184 24.75 -8.23 3.14
N LEU A 185 25.32 -7.49 2.18
CA LEU A 185 26.23 -8.05 1.19
C LEU A 185 27.66 -8.10 1.76
N ASP A 186 28.57 -8.77 1.06
CA ASP A 186 30.00 -8.61 1.32
C ASP A 186 30.46 -7.16 1.09
N SER A 187 31.64 -6.82 1.60
CA SER A 187 32.18 -5.46 1.55
C SER A 187 32.40 -4.97 0.11
N GLU A 188 32.80 -5.86 -0.80
CA GLU A 188 33.05 -5.51 -2.21
C GLU A 188 31.75 -5.22 -2.97
N SER A 189 30.75 -6.09 -2.85
CA SER A 189 29.44 -5.93 -3.50
C SER A 189 28.61 -4.80 -2.90
N SER A 190 28.87 -4.43 -1.64
CA SER A 190 28.22 -3.30 -0.99
C SER A 190 28.59 -1.95 -1.63
N SER A 191 29.74 -1.86 -2.29
CA SER A 191 30.29 -0.59 -2.83
C SER A 191 29.95 -0.33 -4.30
N THR A 192 29.64 -1.39 -5.07
CA THR A 192 29.52 -1.32 -6.53
C THR A 192 28.09 -1.08 -7.05
N GLY A 193 27.10 -1.05 -6.14
CA GLY A 193 25.70 -0.82 -6.48
C GLY A 193 25.02 -2.00 -7.20
N ALA A 194 23.69 -2.09 -7.04
CA ALA A 194 22.76 -3.04 -7.67
C ALA A 194 23.20 -4.53 -7.73
N VAL A 195 23.99 -5.02 -6.76
CA VAL A 195 24.31 -6.45 -6.68
C VAL A 195 23.13 -7.20 -6.08
N LYS A 196 22.63 -8.20 -6.83
CA LYS A 196 21.56 -9.08 -6.36
C LYS A 196 22.10 -10.01 -5.27
N LEU A 197 21.40 -10.05 -4.14
CA LEU A 197 21.70 -10.96 -3.04
C LEU A 197 21.67 -12.42 -3.55
N ASN A 198 22.73 -13.17 -3.26
CA ASN A 198 22.83 -14.60 -3.51
C ASN A 198 23.49 -15.29 -2.31
N GLU A 199 23.47 -16.62 -2.28
CA GLU A 199 23.99 -17.39 -1.13
C GLU A 199 25.48 -17.16 -0.86
N ALA A 200 26.28 -16.86 -1.89
CA ALA A 200 27.72 -16.61 -1.73
C ALA A 200 28.03 -15.19 -1.22
N SER A 201 27.13 -14.24 -1.46
CA SER A 201 27.27 -12.85 -1.00
C SER A 201 26.46 -12.53 0.25
N LEU A 202 25.93 -13.55 0.95
CA LEU A 202 25.08 -13.38 2.11
C LEU A 202 25.91 -13.24 3.40
N TYR A 203 25.79 -12.10 4.06
CA TYR A 203 26.49 -11.81 5.31
C TYR A 203 25.49 -11.41 6.39
N LEU A 204 25.84 -11.70 7.64
CA LEU A 204 25.16 -11.26 8.83
C LEU A 204 26.03 -10.26 9.57
N GLU A 205 25.49 -9.08 9.82
CA GLU A 205 26.12 -8.02 10.61
C GLU A 205 25.45 -7.96 11.99
N SER A 206 26.22 -8.13 13.05
CA SER A 206 25.75 -7.93 14.43
C SER A 206 25.80 -6.45 14.82
N SER A 207 25.12 -6.07 15.90
CA SER A 207 25.31 -4.75 16.50
C SER A 207 26.70 -4.64 17.15
N ARG A 208 27.14 -3.41 17.43
CA ARG A 208 28.37 -3.18 18.20
C ARG A 208 28.34 -3.82 19.58
N MET A 209 27.20 -3.78 20.26
CA MET A 209 27.06 -4.34 21.61
C MET A 209 27.13 -5.87 21.61
N MET A 210 26.53 -6.53 20.61
CA MET A 210 26.46 -7.99 20.53
C MET A 210 27.74 -8.63 19.95
N GLY A 211 28.33 -8.03 18.91
CA GLY A 211 29.44 -8.65 18.19
C GLY A 211 30.36 -7.63 17.51
N SER A 212 30.56 -6.47 18.15
CA SER A 212 31.46 -5.40 17.68
C SER A 212 31.19 -4.88 16.26
N GLY A 213 29.99 -5.10 15.71
CA GLY A 213 29.65 -4.69 14.34
C GLY A 213 30.29 -5.56 13.26
N ILE A 214 30.79 -6.75 13.61
CA ILE A 214 31.50 -7.63 12.68
C ILE A 214 30.50 -8.27 11.71
N ARG A 215 30.90 -8.34 10.43
CA ARG A 215 30.17 -9.05 9.39
C ARG A 215 30.73 -10.45 9.21
N VAL A 216 29.87 -11.44 9.27
CA VAL A 216 30.22 -12.86 9.16
C VAL A 216 29.48 -13.46 7.97
N PRO A 217 30.11 -14.28 7.12
CA PRO A 217 29.39 -15.00 6.08
C PRO A 217 28.29 -15.87 6.70
N LEU A 218 27.13 -15.91 6.06
CA LEU A 218 25.97 -16.65 6.55
C LEU A 218 25.62 -17.79 5.59
N LYS A 219 25.50 -19.01 6.12
CA LYS A 219 25.01 -20.17 5.38
C LYS A 219 23.83 -20.81 6.10
N PHE A 220 22.91 -21.38 5.35
CA PHE A 220 21.79 -22.14 5.89
C PHE A 220 22.05 -23.63 5.76
N GLU A 221 21.70 -24.38 6.80
CA GLU A 221 21.68 -25.83 6.72
C GLU A 221 20.56 -26.32 5.80
N GLN A 222 20.76 -27.49 5.17
CA GLN A 222 19.74 -28.08 4.29
C GLN A 222 18.42 -28.37 5.01
N THR A 223 18.48 -28.58 6.32
CA THR A 223 17.34 -28.88 7.19
C THR A 223 16.86 -27.66 7.98
N VAL A 224 17.15 -26.44 7.52
CA VAL A 224 16.78 -25.21 8.23
C VAL A 224 15.28 -25.19 8.54
N LYS A 225 14.95 -24.95 9.81
CA LYS A 225 13.56 -24.84 10.29
C LYS A 225 13.16 -23.39 10.42
N VAL A 226 11.88 -23.09 10.24
CA VAL A 226 11.32 -21.76 10.53
C VAL A 226 10.41 -21.89 11.74
N ARG A 227 10.77 -21.21 12.84
CA ARG A 227 10.01 -21.21 14.08
C ARG A 227 8.94 -20.12 14.05
N CYS A 228 7.72 -20.48 14.46
CA CYS A 228 6.58 -19.55 14.55
C CYS A 228 6.24 -18.82 13.24
N GLY A 229 6.56 -19.40 12.08
CA GLY A 229 6.15 -18.86 10.80
C GLY A 229 4.62 -18.97 10.58
N PRO A 230 4.01 -18.08 9.78
CA PRO A 230 2.62 -18.21 9.33
C PRO A 230 2.33 -19.60 8.75
N LYS A 231 1.18 -20.17 9.11
CA LYS A 231 0.76 -21.49 8.62
C LYS A 231 0.73 -21.51 7.08
N GLY A 232 1.50 -22.39 6.46
CA GLY A 232 1.60 -22.52 4.99
C GLY A 232 2.72 -21.70 4.35
N GLN A 233 3.53 -20.96 5.11
CA GLN A 233 4.72 -20.32 4.59
C GLN A 233 5.87 -21.34 4.46
N GLY A 234 6.37 -21.53 3.24
CA GLY A 234 7.41 -22.52 2.90
C GLY A 234 8.86 -22.03 3.04
N GLY A 235 9.10 -20.81 3.55
CA GLY A 235 10.43 -20.24 3.70
C GLY A 235 10.43 -18.80 4.19
N ALA A 236 11.61 -18.29 4.58
CA ALA A 236 11.81 -16.90 5.00
C ALA A 236 12.45 -16.07 3.88
N GLY A 237 11.91 -14.88 3.60
CA GLY A 237 12.48 -13.96 2.61
C GLY A 237 13.62 -13.14 3.23
N LEU A 238 14.77 -13.11 2.55
CA LEU A 238 15.94 -12.33 2.96
C LEU A 238 16.22 -11.23 1.94
N PHE A 239 16.59 -10.05 2.42
CA PHE A 239 16.98 -8.92 1.59
C PHE A 239 17.98 -8.04 2.34
N PRO A 240 18.85 -7.29 1.64
CA PRO A 240 19.78 -6.37 2.30
C PRO A 240 19.04 -5.36 3.20
N GLY A 241 19.46 -5.25 4.44
CA GLY A 241 18.84 -4.41 5.45
C GLY A 241 17.77 -5.11 6.32
N ALA A 242 17.36 -6.33 5.97
CA ALA A 242 16.45 -7.12 6.81
C ALA A 242 17.14 -7.49 8.13
N ILE A 243 16.47 -7.26 9.26
CA ILE A 243 16.89 -7.81 10.54
C ILE A 243 16.35 -9.23 10.66
N VAL A 244 17.18 -10.16 11.12
CA VAL A 244 16.85 -11.57 11.26
C VAL A 244 17.31 -12.09 12.62
N ALA A 245 16.55 -13.05 13.15
CA ALA A 245 16.93 -13.82 14.32
C ALA A 245 17.20 -15.27 13.89
N LEU A 246 18.39 -15.77 14.19
CA LEU A 246 18.86 -17.08 13.72
C LEU A 246 19.40 -17.88 14.90
N LYS A 247 19.17 -19.19 14.87
CA LYS A 247 19.85 -20.14 15.75
C LYS A 247 20.80 -20.99 14.91
N GLY A 248 21.99 -21.23 15.45
CA GLY A 248 23.03 -21.99 14.78
C GLY A 248 24.39 -21.81 15.45
N SER A 249 25.45 -22.27 14.81
CA SER A 249 26.81 -22.21 15.35
C SER A 249 27.80 -21.62 14.35
N ASN A 250 28.95 -21.15 14.85
CA ASN A 250 30.06 -20.75 14.01
C ASN A 250 31.28 -21.66 14.27
N GLY A 251 31.68 -22.41 13.24
CA GLY A 251 32.84 -23.31 13.30
C GLY A 251 34.20 -22.64 13.01
N GLY A 252 34.27 -21.31 12.94
CA GLY A 252 35.50 -20.54 12.69
C GLY A 252 35.63 -19.95 11.27
N GLY A 253 34.51 -19.67 10.59
CA GLY A 253 34.58 -19.03 9.25
C GLY A 253 33.26 -18.52 8.68
N TRP A 254 32.14 -19.14 9.02
CA TRP A 254 30.80 -18.65 8.69
C TRP A 254 29.83 -19.09 9.77
N PHE A 255 28.74 -18.34 9.93
CA PHE A 255 27.63 -18.74 10.78
C PHE A 255 26.74 -19.73 10.02
N SER A 256 26.56 -20.94 10.55
CA SER A 256 25.70 -21.98 10.01
C SER A 256 24.35 -21.95 10.71
N ALA A 257 23.32 -21.41 10.03
CA ALA A 257 21.98 -21.29 10.60
C ALA A 257 21.19 -22.59 10.45
N SER A 258 20.84 -23.19 11.59
CA SER A 258 20.01 -24.40 11.70
C SER A 258 18.52 -24.07 11.84
N GLU A 259 18.18 -22.88 12.33
CA GLU A 259 16.80 -22.44 12.51
C GLU A 259 16.65 -20.91 12.35
N VAL A 260 15.59 -20.48 11.67
CA VAL A 260 15.18 -19.08 11.54
C VAL A 260 14.04 -18.81 12.53
N LEU A 261 14.22 -17.82 13.41
CA LEU A 261 13.23 -17.38 14.36
C LEU A 261 12.44 -16.24 13.74
N THR A 262 11.12 -16.41 13.59
CA THR A 262 10.26 -15.35 13.05
C THR A 262 10.22 -14.18 14.02
N LEU A 263 10.49 -12.96 13.54
CA LEU A 263 10.42 -11.78 14.40
C LEU A 263 9.01 -11.61 14.99
N PRO A 264 8.90 -11.19 16.27
CA PRO A 264 7.61 -10.96 16.91
C PRO A 264 6.74 -10.00 16.10
N GLN A 265 5.53 -10.43 15.74
CA GLN A 265 4.60 -9.55 15.04
C GLN A 265 4.03 -8.51 16.00
N SER A 266 3.90 -7.27 15.52
CA SER A 266 3.18 -6.24 16.25
C SER A 266 1.75 -6.71 16.51
N ARG A 267 1.33 -6.70 17.77
CA ARG A 267 -0.04 -7.03 18.14
C ARG A 267 -0.93 -6.00 17.49
N THR A 268 -1.95 -6.44 16.74
CA THR A 268 -2.99 -5.52 16.29
C THR A 268 -3.52 -4.82 17.53
N SER A 269 -3.56 -3.49 17.50
CA SER A 269 -4.08 -2.72 18.61
C SER A 269 -5.55 -3.10 18.79
N THR A 270 -5.83 -4.02 19.72
CA THR A 270 -7.15 -4.25 20.29
C THR A 270 -7.47 -3.07 21.19
N SER A 271 -7.35 -1.86 20.67
CA SER A 271 -7.91 -0.71 21.34
C SER A 271 -9.41 -0.97 21.38
N ASN A 272 -10.00 -0.78 22.56
CA ASN A 272 -11.44 -0.68 22.74
C ASN A 272 -12.06 0.51 21.94
N ALA A 273 -11.32 1.09 20.99
CA ALA A 273 -11.72 2.08 20.01
C ALA A 273 -12.45 1.47 18.80
N ALA A 274 -12.72 0.16 18.80
CA ALA A 274 -13.90 -0.38 18.12
C ALA A 274 -15.20 0.09 18.82
N GLN A 275 -15.28 1.37 19.18
CA GLN A 275 -16.54 2.01 19.54
C GLN A 275 -17.33 2.13 18.25
N SER A 276 -18.36 1.29 18.10
CA SER A 276 -19.58 1.50 17.29
C SER A 276 -19.49 2.51 16.13
N GLY A 277 -18.48 2.37 15.27
CA GLY A 277 -18.30 3.24 14.12
C GLY A 277 -19.26 2.79 13.04
N ASN A 278 -20.06 3.70 12.51
CA ASN A 278 -20.85 3.39 11.33
C ASN A 278 -19.91 3.05 10.16
N PRO A 279 -20.27 2.08 9.31
CA PRO A 279 -19.49 1.78 8.12
C PRO A 279 -19.37 3.05 7.26
N PHE A 280 -18.17 3.31 6.74
CA PHE A 280 -17.91 4.46 5.88
C PHE A 280 -17.22 4.00 4.58
N SER A 281 -17.41 4.78 3.52
CA SER A 281 -16.74 4.58 2.23
C SER A 281 -15.49 5.44 2.13
N MET A 282 -14.44 4.87 1.55
CA MET A 282 -13.16 5.54 1.35
C MET A 282 -12.66 5.33 -0.08
N ILE A 283 -12.11 6.38 -0.68
CA ILE A 283 -11.34 6.30 -1.92
C ILE A 283 -9.87 6.50 -1.57
N ILE A 284 -9.02 5.65 -2.13
CA ILE A 284 -7.57 5.73 -1.98
C ILE A 284 -6.97 5.81 -3.39
N ALA A 285 -6.13 6.82 -3.62
CA ALA A 285 -5.39 6.97 -4.87
C ALA A 285 -3.95 7.39 -4.60
N SER A 286 -3.06 7.10 -5.53
CA SER A 286 -1.65 7.47 -5.48
C SER A 286 -1.23 8.00 -6.83
N GLY A 287 -0.39 9.03 -6.83
CA GLY A 287 0.18 9.58 -8.05
C GLY A 287 1.12 8.60 -8.76
N PRO A 288 1.53 8.90 -10.00
CA PRO A 288 1.24 10.15 -10.72
C PRO A 288 -0.23 10.27 -11.19
N TYR A 289 -0.76 11.49 -11.17
CA TYR A 289 -2.18 11.80 -11.47
C TYR A 289 -2.43 12.28 -12.91
N THR A 290 -1.36 12.38 -13.70
CA THR A 290 -1.39 12.72 -15.12
C THR A 290 -0.47 11.77 -15.88
N SER A 291 -0.69 11.61 -17.19
CA SER A 291 0.18 10.83 -18.05
C SER A 291 1.37 11.68 -18.52
N ASP A 292 2.42 11.03 -19.01
CA ASP A 292 3.61 11.71 -19.57
C ASP A 292 3.34 12.54 -20.83
N ALA A 293 2.11 12.49 -21.37
CA ALA A 293 1.73 13.21 -22.60
C ALA A 293 1.47 14.70 -22.35
N ASP A 294 0.81 15.05 -21.25
CA ASP A 294 0.40 16.41 -20.94
C ASP A 294 0.20 16.67 -19.43
N LEU A 295 0.08 17.94 -19.07
CA LEU A 295 -0.19 18.43 -17.71
C LEU A 295 -1.67 18.84 -17.53
N GLN A 296 -2.59 18.23 -18.27
CA GLN A 296 -4.02 18.53 -18.14
C GLN A 296 -4.69 17.75 -17.00
N TYR A 297 -4.01 16.75 -16.42
CA TYR A 297 -4.54 15.94 -15.32
C TYR A 297 -5.91 15.33 -15.67
N ALA A 298 -6.07 14.87 -16.90
CA ALA A 298 -7.33 14.30 -17.38
C ALA A 298 -7.80 13.09 -16.54
N PRO A 299 -6.93 12.13 -16.15
CA PRO A 299 -7.32 11.02 -15.29
C PRO A 299 -7.83 11.49 -13.93
N TRP A 300 -7.10 12.38 -13.26
CA TRP A 300 -7.49 12.96 -11.99
C TRP A 300 -8.82 13.72 -12.07
N SER A 301 -8.97 14.56 -13.10
CA SER A 301 -10.19 15.32 -13.33
C SER A 301 -11.40 14.41 -13.56
N ALA A 302 -11.23 13.28 -14.24
CA ALA A 302 -12.29 12.28 -14.40
C ALA A 302 -12.66 11.62 -13.06
N SER A 303 -11.67 11.25 -12.25
CA SER A 303 -11.85 10.61 -10.95
C SER A 303 -12.61 11.49 -9.96
N ILE A 304 -12.24 12.76 -9.82
CA ILE A 304 -12.91 13.68 -8.85
C ILE A 304 -14.30 14.12 -9.33
N ARG A 305 -14.56 14.12 -10.64
CA ARG A 305 -15.87 14.46 -11.22
C ARG A 305 -16.92 13.36 -11.07
N HIS A 306 -16.53 12.13 -10.72
CA HIS A 306 -17.47 11.03 -10.55
C HIS A 306 -18.27 11.19 -9.24
N LYS A 307 -19.17 12.19 -9.23
CA LYS A 307 -20.00 12.64 -8.09
C LYS A 307 -20.98 11.58 -7.55
N ALA A 308 -21.13 10.45 -8.23
CA ALA A 308 -22.06 9.39 -7.84
C ALA A 308 -21.65 8.70 -6.54
N HIS A 309 -20.34 8.61 -6.29
CA HIS A 309 -19.80 8.15 -5.03
C HIS A 309 -19.32 9.38 -4.26
N LYS A 310 -20.05 9.80 -3.23
CA LYS A 310 -19.60 10.79 -2.25
C LYS A 310 -18.91 10.05 -1.11
N PRO A 311 -17.62 9.69 -1.23
CA PRO A 311 -16.94 8.96 -0.18
C PRO A 311 -16.87 9.80 1.09
N VAL A 312 -16.92 9.14 2.23
CA VAL A 312 -16.73 9.83 3.51
C VAL A 312 -15.27 10.24 3.69
N VAL A 313 -14.33 9.48 3.11
CA VAL A 313 -12.89 9.81 3.15
C VAL A 313 -12.26 9.68 1.76
N ILE A 314 -11.44 10.65 1.37
CA ILE A 314 -10.54 10.59 0.21
C ILE A 314 -9.10 10.66 0.74
N LEU A 315 -8.30 9.63 0.45
CA LEU A 315 -6.88 9.59 0.79
C LEU A 315 -6.04 9.59 -0.49
N LEU A 316 -5.25 10.64 -0.66
CA LEU A 316 -4.42 10.84 -1.84
C LEU A 316 -2.95 10.81 -1.45
N PHE A 317 -2.18 9.95 -2.09
CA PHE A 317 -0.72 9.92 -1.99
C PHE A 317 -0.10 10.66 -3.18
N GLY A 318 0.98 11.39 -2.95
CA GLY A 318 1.78 11.96 -4.02
C GLY A 318 2.44 10.90 -4.92
N PRO A 319 3.18 11.30 -5.97
CA PRO A 319 3.40 12.70 -6.33
C PRO A 319 2.17 13.33 -7.00
N PHE A 320 1.78 14.49 -6.51
CA PHE A 320 0.77 15.38 -7.09
C PHE A 320 1.35 16.18 -8.25
N VAL A 321 2.51 16.78 -8.02
CA VAL A 321 3.31 17.44 -9.05
C VAL A 321 4.68 16.79 -9.07
N ASP A 322 4.85 15.85 -9.99
CA ASP A 322 5.98 14.93 -10.00
C ASP A 322 7.25 15.59 -10.55
N ALA A 323 8.27 15.72 -9.69
CA ALA A 323 9.58 16.27 -10.02
C ALA A 323 10.29 15.50 -11.15
N SER A 324 9.93 14.24 -11.37
CA SER A 324 10.50 13.41 -12.44
C SER A 324 9.72 13.46 -13.76
N TYR A 325 8.58 14.15 -13.79
CA TYR A 325 7.81 14.35 -15.01
C TYR A 325 8.65 15.10 -16.06
N PRO A 326 8.72 14.64 -17.32
CA PRO A 326 9.67 15.17 -18.31
C PRO A 326 9.64 16.69 -18.46
N LYS A 327 8.46 17.32 -18.60
CA LYS A 327 8.35 18.77 -18.78
C LYS A 327 8.64 19.56 -17.51
N ILE A 328 8.30 19.02 -16.34
CA ILE A 328 8.61 19.65 -15.04
C ILE A 328 10.12 19.66 -14.85
N ARG A 329 10.78 18.54 -15.17
CA ARG A 329 12.23 18.40 -15.09
C ARG A 329 12.97 19.33 -16.06
N SER A 330 12.45 19.52 -17.27
CA SER A 330 13.04 20.44 -18.26
C SER A 330 12.67 21.91 -18.03
N GLY A 331 11.71 22.20 -17.15
CA GLY A 331 11.15 23.53 -16.97
C GLY A 331 10.28 24.00 -18.16
N ASP A 332 9.81 23.09 -19.01
CA ASP A 332 8.96 23.37 -20.16
C ASP A 332 7.48 23.39 -19.74
N ILE A 333 7.15 24.30 -18.82
CA ILE A 333 5.82 24.45 -18.24
C ILE A 333 5.42 25.93 -18.25
N ASP A 334 4.14 26.19 -18.52
CA ASP A 334 3.60 27.56 -18.56
C ASP A 334 3.27 28.09 -17.15
N ASP A 335 2.89 27.19 -16.24
CA ASP A 335 2.50 27.49 -14.86
C ASP A 335 3.57 27.02 -13.86
N THR A 336 3.68 27.71 -12.72
CA THR A 336 4.57 27.22 -11.65
C THR A 336 4.04 25.90 -11.06
N PRO A 337 4.90 25.01 -10.54
CA PRO A 337 4.45 23.78 -9.91
C PRO A 337 3.46 24.00 -8.75
N THR A 338 3.63 25.10 -8.01
CA THR A 338 2.73 25.51 -6.93
C THR A 338 1.35 25.89 -7.47
N ASP A 339 1.29 26.66 -8.56
CA ASP A 339 0.02 27.02 -9.20
C ASP A 339 -0.66 25.79 -9.80
N LEU A 340 0.10 24.89 -10.42
CA LEU A 340 -0.40 23.62 -10.94
C LEU A 340 -1.02 22.78 -9.82
N PHE A 341 -0.37 22.68 -8.66
CA PHE A 341 -0.94 21.99 -7.50
C PHE A 341 -2.22 22.65 -7.00
N ARG A 342 -2.24 23.99 -6.87
CA ARG A 342 -3.43 24.74 -6.43
C ARG A 342 -4.61 24.48 -7.36
N VAL A 343 -4.43 24.73 -8.66
CA VAL A 343 -5.51 24.65 -9.67
C VAL A 343 -5.97 23.21 -9.89
N GLN A 344 -5.03 22.26 -9.97
CA GLN A 344 -5.39 20.88 -10.31
C GLN A 344 -5.90 20.10 -9.10
N PHE A 345 -5.41 20.37 -7.90
CA PHE A 345 -5.79 19.63 -6.70
C PHE A 345 -6.60 20.46 -5.73
N MET A 346 -6.05 21.53 -5.15
CA MET A 346 -6.70 22.27 -4.07
C MET A 346 -8.07 22.80 -4.50
N ASP A 347 -8.16 23.56 -5.58
CA ASP A 347 -9.42 24.16 -6.04
C ASP A 347 -10.49 23.10 -6.34
N LYS A 348 -10.09 21.97 -6.93
CA LYS A 348 -11.01 20.86 -7.25
C LYS A 348 -11.45 20.11 -6.00
N LEU A 349 -10.57 19.95 -5.02
CA LEU A 349 -10.88 19.32 -3.73
C LEU A 349 -11.78 20.21 -2.88
N HIS A 350 -11.55 21.52 -2.85
CA HIS A 350 -12.45 22.49 -2.22
C HIS A 350 -13.85 22.45 -2.87
N ASN A 351 -13.94 22.49 -4.19
CA ASN A 351 -15.22 22.35 -4.91
C ASN A 351 -15.92 21.02 -4.59
N PHE A 352 -15.17 19.92 -4.50
CA PHE A 352 -15.71 18.64 -4.05
C PHE A 352 -16.30 18.73 -2.64
N LEU A 353 -15.55 19.31 -1.69
CA LEU A 353 -15.98 19.48 -0.29
C LEU A 353 -17.19 20.41 -0.16
N ASP A 354 -17.32 21.44 -1.00
CA ASP A 354 -18.53 22.29 -1.05
C ASP A 354 -19.78 21.47 -1.42
N THR A 355 -19.64 20.48 -2.31
CA THR A 355 -20.73 19.57 -2.70
C THR A 355 -20.90 18.36 -1.77
N SER A 356 -19.93 18.11 -0.91
CA SER A 356 -19.86 16.97 0.01
C SER A 356 -19.23 17.38 1.35
N PRO A 357 -19.91 18.23 2.15
CA PRO A 357 -19.34 18.80 3.37
C PRO A 357 -19.06 17.78 4.47
N ASP A 358 -19.68 16.59 4.40
CA ASP A 358 -19.47 15.48 5.34
C ASP A 358 -18.19 14.68 5.04
N SER A 359 -17.54 14.93 3.90
CA SER A 359 -16.34 14.22 3.46
C SER A 359 -15.06 14.79 4.09
N LEU A 360 -14.07 13.92 4.29
CA LEU A 360 -12.73 14.28 4.73
C LEU A 360 -11.73 14.00 3.61
N VAL A 361 -10.85 14.95 3.31
CA VAL A 361 -9.74 14.76 2.36
C VAL A 361 -8.43 14.72 3.14
N LEU A 362 -7.62 13.69 2.88
CA LEU A 362 -6.30 13.48 3.45
C LEU A 362 -5.27 13.43 2.32
N LEU A 363 -4.23 14.25 2.43
CA LEU A 363 -3.13 14.30 1.48
C LEU A 363 -1.86 13.78 2.14
N VAL A 364 -1.19 12.84 1.50
CA VAL A 364 0.09 12.27 1.93
C VAL A 364 1.16 12.66 0.91
N PRO A 365 2.18 13.44 1.31
CA PRO A 365 3.21 13.88 0.38
C PRO A 365 4.09 12.73 -0.08
N SER A 366 4.76 12.94 -1.20
CA SER A 366 5.79 12.06 -1.75
C SER A 366 7.11 12.81 -1.86
N VAL A 367 8.23 12.11 -1.73
CA VAL A 367 9.58 12.68 -1.94
C VAL A 367 9.80 13.15 -3.39
N ARG A 368 8.89 12.74 -4.30
CA ARG A 368 8.84 13.19 -5.68
C ARG A 368 7.95 14.42 -5.89
N ASP A 369 7.28 14.94 -4.88
CA ASP A 369 6.52 16.19 -4.99
C ASP A 369 7.46 17.39 -5.08
N ILE A 370 7.54 18.01 -6.26
CA ILE A 370 8.41 19.19 -6.47
C ILE A 370 7.96 20.40 -5.63
N ILE A 371 6.69 20.42 -5.23
CA ILE A 371 6.11 21.46 -4.36
C ILE A 371 6.53 21.32 -2.90
N HIS A 372 7.15 20.20 -2.52
CA HIS A 372 7.53 19.92 -1.15
C HIS A 372 9.01 20.26 -0.92
N GLN A 373 9.29 21.11 0.08
CA GLN A 373 10.66 21.53 0.37
C GLN A 373 11.53 20.41 0.98
N HIS A 374 10.89 19.44 1.63
CA HIS A 374 11.56 18.27 2.20
C HIS A 374 11.54 17.10 1.22
N THR A 375 12.71 16.66 0.76
CA THR A 375 12.90 15.67 -0.32
C THR A 375 13.46 14.32 0.15
N ALA A 376 13.52 14.09 1.46
CA ALA A 376 13.91 12.82 2.06
C ALA A 376 12.74 12.14 2.78
N PHE A 377 12.87 10.84 3.02
CA PHE A 377 11.95 10.07 3.85
C PHE A 377 12.55 9.90 5.27
N PRO A 378 11.74 9.94 6.34
CA PRO A 378 10.30 10.27 6.38
C PRO A 378 9.99 11.73 6.00
N GLN A 379 8.81 12.03 5.48
CA GLN A 379 8.49 13.40 5.03
C GLN A 379 7.47 14.06 5.97
N PRO A 380 7.64 15.34 6.36
CA PRO A 380 6.64 16.05 7.14
C PRO A 380 5.40 16.39 6.31
N GLU A 381 4.36 16.92 6.95
CA GLU A 381 3.13 17.39 6.28
C GLU A 381 3.39 18.57 5.31
N PHE A 382 2.49 18.76 4.33
CA PHE A 382 2.51 19.94 3.46
C PHE A 382 2.40 21.24 4.27
N ASP A 383 3.00 22.32 3.76
CA ASP A 383 2.95 23.62 4.43
C ASP A 383 1.52 24.18 4.47
N SER A 384 1.23 24.85 5.58
CA SER A 384 -0.03 25.52 5.90
C SER A 384 -0.50 26.51 4.85
N TYR A 385 0.37 27.09 4.02
CA TYR A 385 -0.07 28.03 2.99
C TYR A 385 -0.98 27.38 1.94
N PHE A 386 -0.88 26.06 1.73
CA PHE A 386 -1.83 25.33 0.88
C PHE A 386 -3.21 25.15 1.51
N SER A 387 -3.37 25.46 2.80
CA SER A 387 -4.63 25.29 3.57
C SER A 387 -5.29 26.61 3.99
N LYS A 388 -4.75 27.76 3.56
CA LYS A 388 -5.19 29.09 4.02
C LYS A 388 -6.37 29.68 3.25
N ASP A 389 -6.86 29.00 2.21
CA ASP A 389 -8.00 29.43 1.39
C ASP A 389 -9.31 28.73 1.79
#